data_AF-A0A067G4N9-F1
#
_entry.id   AF-A0A067G4N9-F1
#
_cell.length_a   1.000
_cell.length_b   1.000
_cell.length_c   1.000
_cell.angle_alpha   90.00
_cell.angle_beta   90.00
_cell.angle_gamma   90.00
#
_symmetry.space_group_name_H-M   'P 1'
#
loop_
_entity.id
_entity.type
_entity.pdbx_description
1 polymer ?
#
loop_
_entity_poly.entity_id
_entity_poly.type
_entity_poly.pdbx_seq_one_letter_code
_entity_poly.pdbx_strand_id
1 'polypeptide(L)'
;MATIKFKLAIVLSLCLIVDLARATDVKYCDKNADYDVKVHGVDISPYPVARGREATFSISATTDKAISGGKLVIDVSYFGWHIHSETHDLCDETSCPVSTGDFVVAHSQVLPGFTPP
;
A
#
# COMPACT_ATOMS: atom_id res chain seq x y z
N MET A 1 -30.58 33.37 4.61
CA MET A 1 -30.50 32.22 5.55
C MET A 1 -30.46 30.85 4.85
N ALA A 2 -31.21 30.62 3.76
CA ALA A 2 -31.19 29.34 3.03
C ALA A 2 -29.82 28.99 2.42
N THR A 3 -29.09 29.98 1.89
CA THR A 3 -27.77 29.80 1.25
C THR A 3 -26.68 29.36 2.24
N ILE A 4 -26.77 29.80 3.49
CA ILE A 4 -25.83 29.44 4.57
C ILE A 4 -26.07 27.99 4.99
N LYS A 5 -27.34 27.57 5.08
CA LYS A 5 -27.72 26.18 5.39
C LYS A 5 -27.28 25.21 4.28
N PHE A 6 -27.39 25.62 3.02
CA PHE A 6 -26.96 24.81 1.87
C PHE A 6 -25.43 24.64 1.81
N LYS A 7 -24.66 25.70 2.06
CA LYS A 7 -23.19 25.60 2.15
C LYS A 7 -22.74 24.76 3.34
N LEU A 8 -23.42 24.88 4.49
CA LEU A 8 -23.12 24.07 5.67
C LEU A 8 -23.38 22.57 5.43
N ALA A 9 -24.47 22.23 4.74
CA ALA A 9 -24.79 20.85 4.37
C ALA A 9 -23.76 20.24 3.40
N ILE A 10 -23.29 21.00 2.42
CA ILE A 10 -22.23 20.55 1.49
C ILE A 10 -20.91 20.31 2.23
N VAL A 11 -20.52 21.20 3.14
CA VAL A 11 -19.30 21.04 3.95
C VAL A 11 -19.41 19.84 4.87
N LEU A 12 -20.55 19.63 5.54
CA LEU A 12 -20.78 18.47 6.40
C LEU A 12 -20.74 17.15 5.61
N SER A 13 -21.33 17.14 4.41
CA SER A 13 -21.30 16.01 3.50
C SER A 13 -19.89 15.71 3.00
N LEU A 14 -19.06 16.73 2.74
CA LEU A 14 -17.66 16.56 2.36
C LEU A 14 -16.82 16.00 3.53
N CYS A 15 -17.08 16.43 4.77
CA CYS A 15 -16.38 15.93 5.95
C CYS A 15 -16.59 14.43 6.20
N LEU A 16 -17.77 13.89 5.91
CA LEU A 16 -18.07 12.45 6.03
C LEU A 16 -17.35 11.57 5.00
N ILE A 17 -16.77 12.18 3.96
CA ILE A 17 -15.97 11.47 2.93
C ILE A 17 -14.47 11.53 3.27
N VAL A 18 -14.04 12.34 4.25
CA VAL A 18 -12.62 12.54 4.58
C VAL A 18 -12.01 11.30 5.24
N ASP A 19 -12.81 10.43 5.87
CA ASP A 19 -12.34 9.16 6.45
C ASP A 19 -11.83 8.15 5.40
N LEU A 20 -11.96 8.47 4.10
CA LEU A 20 -11.37 7.75 2.98
C LEU A 20 -9.96 8.21 2.60
N ALA A 21 -9.34 9.14 3.33
CA ALA A 21 -7.94 9.50 3.14
C ALA A 21 -7.03 8.39 3.71
N ARG A 22 -6.92 7.28 2.98
CA ARG A 22 -6.09 6.12 3.32
C ARG A 22 -4.67 6.36 2.79
N ALA A 23 -3.78 6.75 3.68
CA ALA A 23 -2.34 6.58 3.50
C ALA A 23 -1.85 5.64 4.61
N THR A 24 -1.59 4.38 4.27
CA THR A 24 -0.73 3.53 5.09
C THR A 24 0.66 4.17 5.10
N ASP A 25 1.05 4.74 6.24
CA ASP A 25 2.31 5.46 6.43
C ASP A 25 3.50 4.60 5.98
N VAL A 26 4.18 5.01 4.90
CA VAL A 26 5.37 4.32 4.39
C VAL A 26 6.62 4.97 4.98
N LYS A 27 7.48 4.16 5.59
CA LYS A 27 8.77 4.60 6.14
C LYS A 27 9.89 3.74 5.58
N TYR A 28 10.96 4.41 5.14
CA TYR A 28 12.20 3.73 4.80
C TYR A 28 12.91 3.25 6.06
N CYS A 29 13.37 2.00 6.05
CA CYS A 29 14.08 1.38 7.17
C CYS A 29 15.39 2.09 7.47
N ASP A 30 16.27 2.20 6.46
CA ASP A 30 17.45 3.07 6.51
C ASP A 30 17.13 4.39 5.84
N LYS A 31 17.26 5.50 6.58
CA LYS A 31 17.00 6.86 6.10
C LYS A 31 18.18 7.46 5.32
N ASN A 32 19.35 6.84 5.39
CA ASN A 32 20.57 7.31 4.73
C ASN A 32 20.88 6.53 3.45
N ALA A 33 20.17 5.42 3.22
CA ALA A 33 20.32 4.63 2.01
C ALA A 33 19.69 5.35 0.81
N ASP A 34 20.39 5.29 -0.33
CA ASP A 34 19.83 5.72 -1.60
C ASP A 34 19.20 4.53 -2.33
N TYR A 35 17.89 4.34 -2.13
CA TYR A 35 17.13 3.28 -2.79
C TYR A 35 16.84 3.62 -4.25
N ASP A 36 17.12 2.69 -5.16
CA ASP A 36 16.80 2.83 -6.60
C ASP A 36 15.27 2.89 -6.88
N VAL A 37 14.45 2.49 -5.91
CA VAL A 37 12.98 2.57 -5.96
C VAL A 37 12.50 3.49 -4.86
N LYS A 38 11.68 4.49 -5.22
CA LYS A 38 11.02 5.39 -4.27
C LYS A 38 9.53 5.06 -4.22
N VAL A 39 9.00 4.80 -3.03
CA VAL A 39 7.59 4.44 -2.80
C VAL A 39 6.77 5.70 -2.51
N HIS A 40 5.64 5.85 -3.20
CA HIS A 40 4.69 6.94 -3.01
C HIS A 40 3.58 6.60 -2.03
N GLY A 41 3.18 5.33 -1.97
CA GLY A 41 2.12 4.88 -1.08
C GLY A 41 1.75 3.43 -1.32
N VAL A 42 0.88 2.94 -0.44
CA VAL A 42 0.27 1.61 -0.53
C VAL A 42 -1.23 1.79 -0.46
N ASP A 43 -1.94 1.27 -1.45
CA ASP A 43 -3.38 1.07 -1.43
C ASP A 43 -3.70 -0.36 -1.02
N ILE A 44 -4.71 -0.52 -0.17
CA ILE A 44 -5.11 -1.81 0.39
C ILE A 44 -6.60 -2.00 0.16
N SER A 45 -6.96 -3.08 -0.52
CA SER A 45 -8.35 -3.39 -0.85
C SER A 45 -8.70 -4.84 -0.52
N PRO A 46 -9.77 -5.13 0.23
CA PRO A 46 -10.63 -4.16 0.92
C PRO A 46 -9.94 -3.57 2.16
N TYR A 47 -10.38 -2.36 2.56
CA TYR A 47 -9.99 -1.77 3.84
C TYR A 47 -11.22 -1.53 4.74
N PRO A 48 -11.20 -1.92 6.02
CA PRO A 48 -10.11 -2.65 6.68
C PRO A 48 -10.00 -4.09 6.18
N VAL A 49 -8.78 -4.63 6.20
CA VAL A 49 -8.55 -6.00 5.79
C VAL A 49 -9.33 -6.96 6.68
N ALA A 50 -9.97 -7.95 6.07
CA ALA A 50 -10.78 -8.93 6.77
C ALA A 50 -10.11 -10.30 6.78
N ARG A 51 -10.07 -10.92 7.97
CA ARG A 51 -9.51 -12.26 8.17
C ARG A 51 -10.19 -13.31 7.28
N GLY A 52 -9.40 -14.24 6.73
CA GLY A 52 -9.90 -15.32 5.88
C GLY A 52 -10.49 -14.87 4.54
N ARG A 53 -10.30 -13.59 4.18
CA ARG A 53 -10.69 -13.03 2.88
C ARG A 53 -9.46 -12.54 2.16
N GLU A 54 -9.54 -12.54 0.83
CA GLU A 54 -8.49 -11.98 -0.02
C GLU A 54 -8.37 -10.48 0.22
N ALA A 55 -7.11 -10.02 0.25
CA ALA A 55 -6.75 -8.62 0.24
C ALA A 55 -5.62 -8.39 -0.76
N THR A 56 -5.74 -7.28 -1.48
CA THR A 56 -4.76 -6.80 -2.45
C THR A 56 -4.02 -5.60 -1.89
N PHE A 57 -2.70 -5.64 -1.97
CA PHE A 57 -1.77 -4.58 -1.60
C PHE A 57 -1.15 -4.04 -2.89
N SER A 58 -1.45 -2.79 -3.22
CA SER A 58 -0.92 -2.11 -4.41
C SER A 58 0.06 -1.02 -4.00
N ILE A 59 1.33 -1.20 -4.33
CA ILE A 59 2.42 -0.28 -3.97
C ILE A 59 2.74 0.58 -5.18
N SER A 60 2.45 1.87 -5.08
CA SER A 60 2.83 2.84 -6.12
C SER A 60 4.25 3.31 -5.88
N ALA A 61 5.12 3.16 -6.87
CA ALA A 61 6.53 3.49 -6.78
C ALA A 61 7.07 4.09 -8.07
N THR A 62 8.27 4.67 -8.00
CA THR A 62 9.00 5.21 -9.14
C THR A 62 10.47 4.80 -9.09
N THR A 63 11.10 4.68 -10.24
CA THR A 63 12.54 4.36 -10.36
C THR A 63 13.20 5.14 -11.49
N ASP A 64 14.47 5.50 -11.31
CA ASP A 64 15.31 6.14 -12.33
C ASP A 64 16.17 5.13 -13.10
N LYS A 65 16.06 3.83 -12.77
CA LYS A 65 16.80 2.73 -13.39
C LYS A 65 15.87 1.66 -13.92
N ALA A 66 16.21 1.08 -15.06
CA ALA A 66 15.48 -0.08 -15.57
C ALA A 66 15.73 -1.30 -14.68
N ILE A 67 14.65 -1.99 -14.28
CA ILE A 67 14.71 -3.20 -13.45
C ILE A 67 14.31 -4.38 -14.32
N SER A 68 15.26 -5.27 -14.61
CA SER A 68 15.02 -6.46 -15.44
C SER A 68 14.26 -7.57 -14.70
N GLY A 69 14.37 -7.59 -13.38
CA GLY A 69 13.74 -8.54 -12.48
C GLY A 69 14.38 -8.47 -11.09
N GLY A 70 13.89 -9.28 -10.16
CA GLY A 70 14.39 -9.27 -8.79
C GLY A 70 13.51 -10.07 -7.84
N LYS A 71 13.84 -10.00 -6.55
CA LYS A 71 13.03 -10.62 -5.49
C LYS A 71 12.26 -9.56 -4.73
N LEU A 72 10.97 -9.77 -4.56
CA LEU A 72 10.14 -9.03 -3.62
C LEU A 72 10.11 -9.80 -2.29
N VAL A 73 10.75 -9.26 -1.26
CA VAL A 73 10.75 -9.87 0.08
C VAL A 73 9.78 -9.11 0.96
N ILE A 74 8.82 -9.83 1.54
CA ILE A 74 7.84 -9.29 2.47
C ILE A 74 8.16 -9.85 3.85
N ASP A 75 8.38 -8.97 4.82
CA ASP A 75 8.57 -9.35 6.22
C ASP A 75 7.49 -8.72 7.09
N VAL A 76 6.80 -9.55 7.87
CA VAL A 76 5.69 -9.16 8.72
C VAL A 76 6.11 -9.26 10.17
N SER A 77 6.00 -8.14 10.88
CA SER A 77 6.26 -8.05 12.31
C SER A 77 5.03 -7.56 13.07
N TYR A 78 4.77 -8.14 14.25
CA TYR A 78 3.69 -7.75 15.15
C TYR A 78 4.25 -7.47 16.54
N PHE A 79 4.04 -6.25 17.05
CA PHE A 79 4.66 -5.77 18.30
C PHE A 79 6.18 -6.01 18.39
N GLY A 80 6.89 -5.88 17.26
CA GLY A 80 8.35 -6.08 17.20
C GLY A 80 8.80 -7.54 17.10
N TRP A 81 7.89 -8.50 17.11
CA TRP A 81 8.18 -9.91 16.87
C TRP A 81 7.98 -10.24 15.41
N HIS A 82 8.94 -10.94 14.81
CA HIS A 82 8.79 -11.51 13.47
C HIS A 82 7.68 -12.57 13.47
N ILE A 83 6.72 -12.44 12.55
CA ILE A 83 5.56 -13.34 12.44
C ILE A 83 5.65 -14.20 11.19
N HIS A 84 6.05 -13.60 10.07
CA HIS A 84 6.08 -14.28 8.78
C HIS A 84 7.00 -13.60 7.79
N SER A 85 7.67 -14.37 6.94
CA SER A 85 8.38 -13.85 5.76
C SER A 85 7.90 -14.58 4.52
N GLU A 86 7.83 -13.85 3.41
CA GLU A 86 7.58 -14.40 2.08
C GLU A 86 8.58 -13.82 1.09
N THR A 87 8.80 -14.54 0.00
CA THR A 87 9.65 -14.08 -1.10
C THR A 87 9.00 -14.46 -2.42
N HIS A 88 8.73 -13.45 -3.23
CA HIS A 88 8.12 -13.55 -4.55
C HIS A 88 9.10 -13.06 -5.61
N ASP A 89 8.91 -13.46 -6.87
CA ASP A 89 9.59 -12.79 -7.98
C ASP A 89 8.91 -11.43 -8.21
N LEU A 90 9.70 -10.38 -8.37
CA LEU A 90 9.15 -9.04 -8.63
C LEU A 90 8.27 -9.04 -9.88
N CYS A 91 8.65 -9.80 -10.92
CA CYS A 91 7.97 -9.84 -12.20
C CYS A 91 6.67 -10.64 -12.19
N ASP A 92 6.38 -11.37 -11.12
CA ASP A 92 5.07 -11.98 -10.91
C ASP A 92 4.07 -10.94 -10.36
N GLU A 93 4.57 -9.89 -9.70
CA GLU A 93 3.78 -8.86 -9.01
C GLU A 93 3.74 -7.52 -9.77
N THR A 94 4.54 -7.37 -10.83
CA THR A 94 4.56 -6.21 -11.74
C THR A 94 5.01 -6.58 -13.15
N SER A 95 4.83 -5.68 -14.12
CA SER A 95 5.27 -5.92 -15.50
C SER A 95 6.77 -5.68 -15.65
N CYS A 96 7.50 -6.72 -16.05
CA CYS A 96 8.93 -6.64 -16.34
C CYS A 96 9.25 -6.61 -17.86
N PRO A 97 10.34 -5.93 -18.27
CA PRO A 97 11.21 -5.10 -17.42
C PRO A 97 10.51 -3.80 -16.99
N VAL A 98 10.71 -3.40 -15.73
CA VAL A 98 10.22 -2.10 -15.25
C VAL A 98 11.07 -1.02 -15.88
N SER A 99 10.43 -0.14 -16.65
CA SER A 99 11.08 1.02 -17.25
C SER A 99 11.22 2.15 -16.23
N THR A 100 12.08 3.12 -16.52
CA THR A 100 12.21 4.31 -15.68
C THR A 100 10.88 5.07 -15.60
N GLY A 101 10.54 5.57 -14.43
CA GLY A 101 9.28 6.24 -14.14
C GLY A 101 8.41 5.44 -13.18
N ASP A 102 7.12 5.71 -13.20
CA ASP A 102 6.16 5.19 -12.24
C ASP A 102 5.70 3.77 -12.61
N PHE A 103 5.56 2.92 -11.59
CA PHE A 103 5.07 1.57 -11.70
C PHE A 103 4.31 1.15 -10.44
N VAL A 104 3.57 0.04 -10.55
CA VAL A 104 2.80 -0.52 -9.45
C VAL A 104 3.21 -1.97 -9.24
N VAL A 105 3.46 -2.34 -7.98
CA VAL A 105 3.60 -3.74 -7.54
C VAL A 105 2.30 -4.11 -6.84
N ALA A 106 1.61 -5.15 -7.30
CA ALA A 106 0.29 -5.51 -6.79
C ALA A 106 0.23 -6.98 -6.37
N HIS A 107 0.15 -7.21 -5.05
CA HIS A 107 0.13 -8.54 -4.45
C HIS A 107 -1.21 -8.84 -3.80
N SER A 108 -1.83 -9.96 -4.16
CA SER A 108 -3.11 -10.40 -3.60
C SER A 108 -2.96 -11.71 -2.83
N GLN A 109 -3.50 -11.76 -1.62
CA GLN A 109 -3.45 -12.96 -0.79
C GLN A 109 -4.62 -13.07 0.19
N VAL A 110 -4.99 -14.31 0.52
CA VAL A 110 -5.95 -14.61 1.58
C VAL A 110 -5.22 -14.62 2.92
N LEU A 111 -5.47 -13.62 3.75
CA LEU A 111 -4.86 -13.58 5.08
C LEU A 111 -5.47 -14.65 6.00
N PRO A 112 -4.69 -15.20 6.96
CA PRO A 112 -5.18 -16.20 7.88
C PRO A 112 -6.48 -15.79 8.57
N GLY A 113 -7.40 -16.75 8.73
CA GLY A 113 -8.64 -16.56 9.50
C GLY A 113 -8.40 -16.23 10.98
N PHE A 114 -7.21 -16.55 11.48
CA PHE A 114 -6.77 -16.27 12.83
C PHE A 114 -5.49 -15.43 12.80
N THR A 115 -5.62 -14.13 13.07
CA THR A 115 -4.49 -13.22 13.31
C THR A 115 -4.46 -12.83 14.78
N PRO A 116 -3.27 -12.59 15.38
CA PRO A 116 -3.16 -12.04 16.73
C PRO A 116 -4.02 -10.77 16.92
N PRO A 117 -4.58 -10.52 18.12
CA PRO A 117 -5.45 -9.38 18.43
C PRO A 117 -4.66 -8.08 18.56
#